data_AF-A0A4Y2L585-F1
#
_entry.id   AF-A0A4Y2L585-F1
#
_cell.length_a   1.000
_cell.length_b   1.000
_cell.length_c   1.000
_cell.angle_alpha   90.00
_cell.angle_beta   90.00
_cell.angle_gamma   90.00
#
_symmetry.space_group_name_H-M   'P 1'
#
loop_
_entity.id
_entity.type
_entity.pdbx_description
1 polymer ?
#
loop_
_entity_poly.entity_id
_entity_poly.type
_entity_poly.pdbx_seq_one_letter_code
_entity_poly.pdbx_strand_id
1 'polypeptide(L)'
;MQGVLYVAFFSPKQKGHTVIAHNMKGFDGQFIVGWMLEQGTSPSVIPIGSKLMSILHPSLGITIIDSMSFLPMCLSKLPNCFGLSELKKGYFPHLFNVRENQNYVGPLPSSNFTLQIACPLLHEQHSCPGMLIM
;
A
#
# COMPACT_ATOMS: atom_id res chain seq x y z
N MET A 1 12.58 1.84 9.28
CA MET A 1 11.44 2.78 9.13
C MET A 1 10.12 2.07 8.84
N GLN A 2 10.07 0.98 8.06
CA GLN A 2 8.85 0.15 7.94
C GLN A 2 8.23 -0.25 9.29
N GLY A 3 9.07 -0.57 10.30
CA GLY A 3 8.58 -1.00 11.61
C GLY A 3 7.66 -0.01 12.32
N VAL A 4 7.89 1.31 12.21
CA VAL A 4 7.05 2.32 12.90
C VAL A 4 5.68 2.44 12.23
N LEU A 5 5.63 2.32 10.90
CA LEU A 5 4.39 2.31 10.13
C LEU A 5 3.52 1.09 10.49
N TYR A 6 4.15 -0.08 10.61
CA TYR A 6 3.43 -1.30 11.00
C TYR A 6 2.93 -1.25 12.45
N VAL A 7 3.66 -0.61 13.37
CA VAL A 7 3.19 -0.43 14.76
C VAL A 7 1.88 0.38 14.82
N ALA A 8 1.75 1.44 14.01
CA ALA A 8 0.52 2.21 13.96
C ALA A 8 -0.64 1.42 13.32
N PHE A 9 -0.33 0.64 12.29
CA PHE A 9 -1.29 -0.19 11.57
C PHE A 9 -1.84 -1.34 12.45
N PHE A 10 -0.97 -2.09 13.12
CA PHE A 10 -1.33 -3.18 14.04
C PHE A 10 -1.64 -2.68 15.44
N SER A 11 -2.55 -1.71 15.54
CA SER A 11 -3.06 -1.19 16.81
C SER A 11 -4.34 -1.92 17.24
N PRO A 12 -4.66 -1.97 18.55
CA PRO A 12 -5.92 -2.53 19.04
C PRO A 12 -7.18 -1.89 18.43
N LYS A 13 -7.06 -0.67 17.88
CA LYS A 13 -8.15 0.03 17.18
C LYS A 13 -8.63 -0.73 15.95
N GLN A 14 -7.73 -1.46 15.28
CA GLN A 14 -8.04 -2.19 14.05
C GLN A 14 -8.51 -3.63 14.32
N LYS A 15 -8.72 -4.02 15.58
CA LYS A 15 -9.09 -5.39 15.95
C LYS A 15 -10.32 -5.88 15.18
N GLY A 16 -10.24 -7.10 14.64
CA GLY A 16 -11.35 -7.76 13.92
C GLY A 16 -11.66 -7.21 12.53
N HIS A 17 -10.86 -6.29 11.99
CA HIS A 17 -11.08 -5.72 10.66
C HIS A 17 -10.39 -6.52 9.56
N THR A 18 -10.96 -6.45 8.36
CA THR A 18 -10.34 -6.96 7.13
C THR A 18 -9.78 -5.80 6.32
N VAL A 19 -8.49 -5.87 6.01
CA VAL A 19 -7.78 -4.89 5.18
C VAL A 19 -7.61 -5.47 3.78
N ILE A 20 -7.97 -4.66 2.79
CA ILE A 20 -7.84 -5.02 1.38
C ILE A 20 -6.67 -4.24 0.81
N ALA A 21 -5.57 -4.93 0.53
CA ALA A 21 -4.37 -4.34 -0.05
C ALA A 21 -4.27 -4.70 -1.54
N HIS A 22 -3.77 -3.79 -2.38
CA HIS A 22 -3.71 -4.01 -3.82
C HIS A 22 -2.31 -4.46 -4.25
N ASN A 23 -2.20 -5.73 -4.69
CA ASN A 23 -0.95 -6.39 -5.05
C ASN A 23 0.00 -6.66 -3.86
N MET A 24 -0.53 -6.80 -2.64
CA MET A 24 0.25 -7.16 -1.44
C MET A 24 1.06 -8.43 -1.66
N LYS A 25 0.46 -9.44 -2.30
CA LYS A 25 1.11 -10.74 -2.55
C LYS A 25 2.36 -10.65 -3.43
N GLY A 26 2.49 -9.55 -4.19
CA GLY A 26 3.61 -9.29 -5.08
C GLY A 26 4.72 -8.45 -4.46
N PHE A 27 4.47 -7.81 -3.31
CA PHE A 27 5.43 -6.88 -2.71
C PHE A 27 5.35 -6.89 -1.17
N ASP A 28 4.35 -6.21 -0.59
CA ASP A 28 4.30 -5.86 0.84
C ASP A 28 4.18 -7.08 1.77
N GLY A 29 3.52 -8.14 1.32
CA GLY A 29 3.15 -9.28 2.16
C GLY A 29 4.34 -9.94 2.86
N GLN A 30 5.50 -10.03 2.19
CA GLN A 30 6.71 -10.63 2.76
C GLN A 30 7.27 -9.77 3.90
N PHE A 31 7.24 -8.44 3.74
CA PHE A 31 7.69 -7.51 4.78
C PHE A 31 6.75 -7.49 5.97
N ILE A 32 5.43 -7.58 5.73
CA ILE A 32 4.43 -7.68 6.80
C ILE A 32 4.67 -8.94 7.64
N VAL A 33 4.79 -10.11 7.00
CA VAL A 33 5.04 -11.37 7.72
C VAL A 33 6.38 -11.33 8.44
N GLY A 34 7.43 -10.84 7.79
CA GLY A 34 8.75 -10.67 8.41
C GLY A 34 8.69 -9.82 9.68
N TRP A 35 8.04 -8.66 9.62
CA TRP A 35 7.85 -7.80 10.78
C TRP A 35 7.05 -8.48 11.90
N MET A 36 5.97 -9.20 11.57
CA MET A 36 5.17 -9.92 12.58
C MET A 36 6.00 -10.99 13.31
N LEU A 37 6.82 -11.74 12.56
CA LEU A 37 7.71 -12.76 13.12
C LEU A 37 8.78 -12.14 14.02
N GLU A 38 9.35 -11.00 13.64
CA GLU A 38 10.28 -10.22 14.48
C GLU A 38 9.64 -9.76 15.80
N GLN A 39 8.33 -9.46 15.79
CA GLN A 39 7.56 -9.14 17.00
C GLN A 39 7.13 -10.38 17.80
N GLY A 40 7.57 -11.59 17.41
CA GLY A 40 7.20 -12.84 18.09
C GLY A 40 5.76 -13.30 17.80
N THR A 41 5.10 -12.72 16.80
CA THR A 41 3.76 -13.13 16.36
C THR A 41 3.88 -14.07 15.17
N SER A 42 3.30 -15.27 15.27
CA SER A 42 3.22 -16.20 14.14
C SER A 42 1.90 -15.99 13.38
N PRO A 43 1.89 -15.29 12.24
CA PRO A 43 0.67 -15.11 11.45
C PRO A 43 0.20 -16.44 10.84
N SER A 44 -1.12 -16.62 10.77
CA SER A 44 -1.68 -17.64 9.89
C SER A 44 -1.75 -17.07 8.47
N VAL A 45 -1.26 -17.79 7.48
CA VAL A 45 -1.20 -17.32 6.09
C VAL A 45 -1.90 -18.30 5.16
N ILE A 46 -2.56 -17.75 4.14
CA ILE A 46 -3.12 -18.53 3.04
C ILE A 46 -2.29 -18.21 1.79
N PRO A 47 -1.48 -19.16 1.29
CA PRO A 47 -0.69 -18.93 0.10
C PRO A 47 -1.48 -19.20 -1.20
N ILE A 48 -1.00 -18.61 -2.29
CA ILE A 48 -1.34 -18.98 -3.68
C ILE A 48 -0.03 -19.24 -4.42
N GLY A 49 0.34 -20.53 -4.53
CA GLY A 49 1.69 -20.91 -4.92
C GLY A 49 2.72 -20.39 -3.92
N SER A 50 3.73 -19.65 -4.40
CA SER A 50 4.76 -19.02 -3.56
C SER A 50 4.39 -17.64 -3.00
N LYS A 51 3.19 -17.13 -3.28
CA LYS A 51 2.74 -15.78 -2.91
C LYS A 51 1.75 -15.82 -1.75
N LEU A 52 1.74 -14.78 -0.93
CA LEU A 52 0.86 -14.66 0.25
C LEU A 52 -0.47 -14.01 -0.16
N MET A 53 -1.54 -14.79 -0.28
CA MET A 53 -2.86 -14.29 -0.66
C MET A 53 -3.58 -13.62 0.51
N SER A 54 -3.47 -14.21 1.70
CA SER A 54 -4.07 -13.69 2.92
C SER A 54 -3.12 -13.86 4.11
N ILE A 55 -3.15 -12.91 5.04
CA ILE A 55 -2.39 -12.91 6.30
C ILE A 55 -3.36 -12.59 7.44
N LEU A 56 -3.43 -13.45 8.45
CA LEU A 56 -4.23 -13.27 9.65
C LEU A 56 -3.32 -13.00 10.84
N HIS A 57 -3.54 -11.86 11.50
CA HIS A 57 -2.97 -11.56 12.79
C HIS A 57 -3.76 -12.30 13.89
N PRO A 58 -3.17 -13.28 14.59
CA PRO A 58 -3.92 -14.16 15.50
C PRO A 58 -4.52 -13.42 16.69
N SER A 59 -3.75 -12.54 17.36
CA SER A 59 -4.20 -11.85 18.57
C SER A 59 -5.20 -10.72 18.32
N LEU A 60 -5.05 -10.01 17.20
CA LEU A 60 -5.91 -8.89 16.82
C LEU A 60 -7.07 -9.31 15.91
N GLY A 61 -7.07 -10.52 15.36
CA GLY A 61 -8.07 -10.96 14.38
C GLY A 61 -8.11 -10.09 13.12
N ILE A 62 -6.99 -9.43 12.78
CA ILE A 62 -6.88 -8.59 11.58
C ILE A 62 -6.57 -9.50 10.40
N THR A 63 -7.40 -9.46 9.37
CA THR A 63 -7.16 -10.22 8.13
C THR A 63 -6.73 -9.26 7.04
N ILE A 64 -5.62 -9.53 6.37
CA ILE A 64 -5.15 -8.75 5.23
C ILE A 64 -5.31 -9.63 3.99
N ILE A 65 -6.05 -9.15 3.00
CA ILE A 65 -6.31 -9.87 1.74
C ILE A 65 -5.78 -9.08 0.56
N ASP A 66 -5.23 -9.79 -0.43
CA ASP A 66 -4.82 -9.19 -1.69
C ASP A 66 -5.97 -9.08 -2.69
N SER A 67 -6.35 -7.84 -3.02
CA SER A 67 -7.38 -7.56 -4.03
C SER A 67 -6.99 -7.97 -5.45
N MET A 68 -5.71 -8.14 -5.76
CA MET A 68 -5.26 -8.49 -7.12
C MET A 68 -5.75 -9.89 -7.56
N SER A 69 -6.17 -10.74 -6.62
CA SER A 69 -6.83 -12.02 -6.93
C SER A 69 -8.26 -11.86 -7.46
N PHE A 70 -8.93 -10.75 -7.13
CA PHE A 70 -10.30 -10.43 -7.56
C PHE A 70 -10.33 -9.39 -8.67
N LEU A 71 -9.37 -8.45 -8.65
CA LEU A 71 -9.25 -7.32 -9.56
C LEU A 71 -7.86 -7.37 -10.22
N PRO A 72 -7.66 -8.24 -11.23
CA PRO A 72 -6.34 -8.51 -11.82
C PRO A 72 -5.93 -7.41 -12.81
N MET A 73 -5.82 -6.18 -12.32
CA MET A 73 -5.58 -4.98 -13.10
C MET A 73 -4.76 -3.98 -12.29
N CYS A 74 -4.07 -3.05 -12.97
CA CYS A 74 -3.31 -2.01 -12.30
C CYS A 74 -4.24 -1.07 -11.50
N LEU A 75 -3.76 -0.59 -10.35
CA LEU A 75 -4.45 0.39 -9.51
C LEU A 75 -4.93 1.64 -10.28
N SER A 76 -4.17 2.09 -11.29
CA SER A 76 -4.54 3.24 -12.13
C SER A 76 -5.75 3.01 -13.02
N LYS A 77 -6.09 1.75 -13.32
CA LYS A 77 -7.24 1.39 -14.15
C LYS A 77 -8.52 1.21 -13.31
N LEU A 78 -8.40 1.07 -11.99
CA LEU A 78 -9.55 0.81 -11.12
C LEU A 78 -10.65 1.87 -11.24
N PRO A 79 -10.36 3.19 -11.23
CA PRO A 79 -11.41 4.19 -11.38
C PRO A 79 -12.23 4.02 -12.66
N ASN A 80 -11.56 3.81 -13.79
CA ASN A 80 -12.23 3.60 -15.08
C ASN A 80 -13.10 2.34 -15.08
N CYS A 81 -12.67 1.25 -14.42
CA CYS A 81 -13.45 0.02 -14.34
C CYS A 81 -14.77 0.19 -13.57
N PHE A 82 -14.84 1.14 -12.63
CA PHE A 82 -16.05 1.46 -11.88
C PHE A 82 -16.81 2.68 -12.44
N GLY A 83 -16.40 3.20 -13.61
CA GLY A 83 -17.01 4.40 -14.19
C GLY A 83 -16.73 5.69 -13.40
N LEU A 84 -15.70 5.70 -12.56
CA LEU A 84 -15.31 6.86 -11.75
C LEU A 84 -14.39 7.76 -12.59
N SER A 85 -14.87 8.94 -12.97
CA SER A 85 -14.13 9.93 -13.75
C SER A 85 -13.35 10.94 -12.91
N GLU A 86 -13.80 11.19 -11.67
CA GLU A 86 -13.21 12.17 -10.76
C GLU A 86 -11.96 11.66 -10.05
N LEU A 87 -11.84 10.34 -9.88
CA LEU A 87 -10.75 9.71 -9.14
C LEU A 87 -9.67 9.23 -10.09
N LYS A 88 -8.43 9.67 -9.87
CA LYS A 88 -7.24 9.19 -10.57
C LYS A 88 -6.19 8.75 -9.56
N LYS A 89 -5.42 7.73 -9.93
CA LYS A 89 -4.27 7.31 -9.12
C LYS A 89 -3.25 8.45 -9.06
N GLY A 90 -2.90 8.88 -7.85
CA GLY A 90 -1.81 9.83 -7.64
C GLY A 90 -0.43 9.22 -7.95
N TYR A 91 0.57 10.09 -8.14
CA TYR A 91 1.95 9.68 -8.35
C TYR A 91 2.73 9.73 -7.03
N PHE A 92 3.49 8.68 -6.74
CA PHE A 92 4.33 8.64 -5.55
C PHE A 92 5.72 9.21 -5.90
N PRO A 93 6.23 10.19 -5.14
CA PRO A 93 7.51 10.83 -5.42
C PRO A 93 8.68 9.93 -4.96
N HIS A 94 8.91 8.87 -5.71
CA HIS A 94 9.89 7.83 -5.39
C HIS A 94 11.30 8.38 -5.14
N LEU A 95 11.75 9.35 -5.93
CA LEU A 95 13.06 9.99 -5.80
C LEU A 95 13.13 10.95 -4.60
N PHE A 96 11.98 11.37 -4.06
CA PHE A 96 11.92 12.20 -2.85
C PHE A 96 12.11 11.37 -1.58
N ASN A 97 11.91 10.04 -1.64
CA ASN A 97 12.01 9.14 -0.49
C ASN A 97 13.47 8.84 -0.11
N VAL A 98 14.22 9.87 0.25
CA VAL A 98 15.60 9.82 0.74
C VAL A 98 15.65 10.12 2.23
N ARG A 99 16.77 9.79 2.91
CA ARG A 99 16.89 9.91 4.37
C ARG A 99 16.75 11.35 4.84
N GLU A 100 17.26 12.28 4.05
CA GLU A 100 17.29 13.71 4.29
C GLU A 100 15.86 14.30 4.32
N ASN A 101 14.93 13.69 3.58
CA ASN A 101 13.57 14.18 3.42
C ASN A 101 12.54 13.46 4.32
N GLN A 102 12.95 12.54 5.20
CA GLN A 102 12.01 11.74 6.02
C GLN A 102 11.21 12.58 7.02
N ASN A 103 11.74 13.73 7.43
CA ASN A 103 11.07 14.67 8.34
C ASN A 103 10.45 15.86 7.58
N TYR A 104 10.29 15.76 6.26
CA TYR A 104 9.73 16.84 5.45
C TYR A 104 8.25 17.04 5.77
N VAL A 105 7.88 18.26 6.15
CA VAL A 105 6.49 18.71 6.33
C VAL A 105 6.28 19.88 5.39
N GLY A 106 5.50 19.67 4.33
CA GLY A 106 5.27 20.68 3.30
C GLY A 106 4.39 20.16 2.16
N PRO A 107 4.22 20.97 1.10
CA PRO A 107 3.46 20.59 -0.09
C PRO A 107 4.01 19.34 -0.78
N LEU A 108 3.20 18.70 -1.61
CA LEU A 108 3.67 17.59 -2.43
C LEU A 108 4.88 18.01 -3.28
N PRO A 109 5.97 17.22 -3.28
CA PRO A 109 7.16 17.56 -4.05
C PRO A 109 6.84 17.55 -5.55
N SER A 110 7.59 18.36 -6.31
CA SER A 110 7.40 18.49 -7.76
C SER A 110 7.46 17.14 -8.48
N SER A 111 6.82 17.04 -9.65
CA SER A 111 6.81 15.83 -10.49
C SER A 111 8.20 15.27 -10.81
N ASN A 112 9.24 16.11 -10.81
CA ASN A 112 10.64 15.72 -11.01
C ASN A 112 11.14 14.67 -10.00
N PHE A 113 10.47 14.53 -8.86
CA PHE A 113 10.80 13.51 -7.87
C PHE A 113 10.07 12.17 -8.08
N THR A 114 9.30 12.04 -9.16
CA THR A 114 8.63 10.78 -9.52
C THR A 114 9.54 9.99 -10.45
N LEU A 115 9.61 8.67 -10.28
CA LEU A 115 10.19 7.81 -11.31
C LEU A 115 9.28 7.87 -12.54
N GLN A 116 9.75 8.45 -13.65
CA GLN A 116 9.02 8.49 -14.92
C GLN A 116 8.96 7.08 -15.52
N ILE A 117 8.14 6.21 -14.93
CA ILE A 117 7.81 4.92 -15.54
C ILE A 117 6.80 5.25 -16.64
N ALA A 118 7.27 5.19 -17.88
CA ALA A 118 6.61 5.68 -19.09
C ALA A 118 5.08 5.47 -19.11
N CYS A 119 4.33 6.55 -18.86
CA CYS A 119 3.00 6.75 -19.40
C CYS A 119 2.98 8.18 -19.96
N PRO A 120 3.14 8.39 -21.28
CA PRO A 120 3.37 9.71 -21.87
C PRO A 120 2.20 10.71 -21.78
N LEU A 121 1.09 10.40 -21.09
CA LEU A 121 -0.19 11.07 -21.34
C LEU A 121 -0.91 11.64 -20.11
N LEU A 122 -0.21 12.08 -19.06
CA LEU A 122 -0.86 12.88 -18.01
C LEU A 122 0.09 13.97 -17.47
N HIS A 123 0.35 14.99 -18.30
CA HIS A 123 0.61 16.32 -17.75
C HIS A 123 -0.73 16.88 -17.27
N GLU A 124 -0.74 17.45 -16.07
CA GLU A 124 -1.89 17.99 -15.32
C GLU A 124 -2.61 16.96 -14.43
N GLN A 125 -2.16 16.93 -13.17
CA GLN A 125 -2.96 16.50 -12.03
C GLN A 125 -3.02 17.70 -11.07
N HIS A 126 -4.18 18.34 -11.01
CA HIS A 126 -4.49 19.33 -9.99
C HIS A 126 -4.53 18.67 -8.60
N SER A 127 -4.01 19.41 -7.61
CA SER A 127 -3.93 19.08 -6.19
C SER A 127 -5.25 18.57 -5.63
N CYS A 128 -5.26 17.38 -5.03
CA CYS A 128 -6.32 16.94 -4.13
C CYS A 128 -5.69 16.27 -2.89
N PRO A 129 -6.05 16.69 -1.65
CA PRO A 129 -5.40 16.21 -0.44
C PRO A 129 -6.03 14.90 0.05
N GLY A 130 -5.17 13.96 0.47
CA GLY A 130 -5.56 12.86 1.34
C GLY A 130 -5.89 11.55 0.65
N MET A 131 -4.85 10.74 0.39
CA MET A 131 -5.00 9.28 0.40
C MET A 131 -3.66 8.66 0.77
N LEU A 132 -3.54 8.22 2.03
CA LEU A 132 -2.44 7.36 2.46
C LEU A 132 -2.73 5.96 1.90
N ILE A 133 -2.10 5.64 0.77
CA ILE A 133 -2.08 4.29 0.24
C ILE A 133 -0.82 3.63 0.81
N MET A 134 -1.01 2.62 1.65
CA MET A 134 0.02 1.62 1.95
C MET A 134 0.27 0.78 0.69
#